data_AF-A0AA37HHJ6-F1
#
_entry.id   AF-A0AA37HHJ6-F1
#
_cell.length_a   1.000
_cell.length_b   1.000
_cell.length_c   1.000
_cell.angle_alpha   90.00
_cell.angle_beta   90.00
_cell.angle_gamma   90.00
#
_symmetry.space_group_name_H-M   'P 1'
#
loop_
_entity.id
_entity.type
_entity.pdbx_description
1 polymer ?
#
loop_
_entity_poly.entity_id
_entity_poly.type
_entity_poly.pdbx_seq_one_letter_code
_entity_poly.pdbx_strand_id
1 'polypeptide(L)'
;MPMKVVTPPRRAVLAGAAILIAAPSAPVMSAAEADPLNAWNEGRAKREITVFVGRVTTPGTQDYVAPAGRIAVFGRRPILAFGNSDGDLQMLQWSAGGSGPRFLGLVHHTDAEREFAYDRQSPFGRLDDALDEADRRGWVVVDMARDWKTVFPAARPEGR
;
A
#
# COMPACT_ATOMS: atom_id res chain seq x y z
N MET A 1 87.55 -6.33 -52.75
CA MET A 1 86.20 -6.38 -53.33
C MET A 1 85.18 -6.12 -52.22
N PRO A 2 84.43 -5.02 -52.23
CA PRO A 2 83.50 -4.68 -51.14
C PRO A 2 82.15 -5.40 -51.31
N MET A 3 81.69 -6.08 -50.27
CA MET A 3 80.32 -6.61 -50.18
C MET A 3 79.35 -5.46 -49.91
N LYS A 4 78.40 -5.24 -50.83
CA LYS A 4 77.28 -4.31 -50.63
C LYS A 4 76.28 -4.94 -49.65
N VAL A 5 76.12 -4.34 -48.48
CA VAL A 5 74.99 -4.64 -47.57
C VAL A 5 73.75 -3.96 -48.14
N VAL A 6 72.76 -4.75 -48.53
CA VAL A 6 71.45 -4.28 -49.00
C VAL A 6 70.52 -4.17 -47.79
N THR A 7 70.13 -2.95 -47.44
CA THR A 7 69.15 -2.67 -46.39
C THR A 7 67.73 -2.94 -46.92
N PRO A 8 66.86 -3.69 -46.21
CA PRO A 8 65.46 -3.85 -46.63
C PRO A 8 64.65 -2.57 -46.42
N PRO A 9 63.55 -2.35 -47.17
CA PRO A 9 62.77 -1.12 -47.08
C PRO A 9 61.98 -1.07 -45.76
N ARG A 10 61.93 0.12 -45.16
CA ARG A 10 61.10 0.43 -43.99
C ARG A 10 59.63 0.22 -44.37
N ARG A 11 58.95 -0.73 -43.71
CA ARG A 11 57.48 -0.86 -43.78
C ARG A 11 56.87 0.41 -43.20
N ALA A 12 56.19 1.19 -44.04
CA ALA A 12 55.33 2.27 -43.60
C ALA A 12 54.15 1.68 -42.81
N VAL A 13 54.10 1.95 -41.51
CA VAL A 13 52.92 1.67 -40.69
C VAL A 13 51.94 2.82 -40.96
N LEU A 14 50.91 2.55 -41.77
CA LEU A 14 49.76 3.43 -41.91
C LEU A 14 49.01 3.43 -40.56
N ALA A 15 49.04 4.57 -39.88
CA ALA A 15 48.17 4.84 -38.74
C ALA A 15 46.72 4.91 -39.24
N GLY A 16 45.95 3.85 -38.98
CA GLY A 16 44.51 3.86 -39.20
C GLY A 16 43.86 4.81 -38.20
N ALA A 17 43.44 5.98 -38.66
CA ALA A 17 42.55 6.85 -37.91
C ALA A 17 41.19 6.13 -37.77
N ALA A 18 40.92 5.57 -36.59
CA ALA A 18 39.58 5.12 -36.24
C ALA A 18 38.70 6.37 -36.08
N ILE A 19 37.89 6.67 -37.08
CA ILE A 19 36.80 7.64 -36.97
C ILE A 19 35.76 7.01 -36.04
N LEU A 20 35.78 7.41 -34.76
CA LEU A 20 34.68 7.21 -33.84
C LEU A 20 33.51 8.07 -34.34
N ILE A 21 32.57 7.46 -35.05
CA ILE A 21 31.28 8.07 -35.34
C ILE A 21 30.55 8.12 -33.99
N ALA A 22 30.55 9.28 -33.34
CA ALA A 22 29.71 9.52 -32.18
C ALA A 22 28.25 9.41 -32.63
N ALA A 23 27.60 8.30 -32.29
CA ALA A 23 26.17 8.17 -32.50
C ALA A 23 25.47 9.31 -31.74
N PRO A 24 24.50 10.01 -32.36
CA PRO A 24 23.76 11.03 -31.65
C PRO A 24 23.02 10.36 -30.49
N SER A 25 23.38 10.75 -29.26
CA SER A 25 22.63 10.39 -28.07
C SER A 25 21.20 10.89 -28.26
N ALA A 26 20.26 9.97 -28.47
CA ALA A 26 18.85 10.33 -28.48
C ALA A 26 18.53 11.05 -27.16
N PRO A 27 17.79 12.17 -27.18
CA PRO A 27 17.36 12.80 -25.94
C PRO A 27 16.53 11.77 -25.18
N VAL A 28 16.95 11.43 -23.96
CA VAL A 28 16.10 10.72 -23.03
C VAL A 28 14.92 11.65 -22.77
N MET A 29 13.77 11.35 -23.37
CA MET A 29 12.52 12.01 -23.00
C MET A 29 12.29 11.74 -21.52
N SER A 30 12.47 12.75 -20.68
CA SER A 30 12.02 12.69 -19.29
C SER A 30 10.50 12.60 -19.34
N ALA A 31 9.94 11.47 -18.92
CA ALA A 31 8.52 11.42 -18.61
C ALA A 31 8.25 12.50 -17.56
N ALA A 32 7.29 13.39 -17.83
CA ALA A 32 6.78 14.28 -16.80
C ALA A 32 6.32 13.40 -15.63
N GLU A 33 6.84 13.66 -14.43
CA GLU A 33 6.46 12.92 -13.24
C GLU A 33 4.95 13.08 -13.06
N ALA A 34 4.21 11.98 -13.15
CA ALA A 34 2.77 11.99 -12.99
C ALA A 34 2.42 12.60 -11.63
N ASP A 35 1.28 13.30 -11.53
CA ASP A 35 0.82 13.87 -10.25
C ASP A 35 0.91 12.80 -9.14
N PRO A 36 1.78 12.99 -8.13
CA PRO A 36 2.07 11.95 -7.14
C PRO A 36 0.85 11.61 -6.28
N LEU A 37 -0.20 12.44 -6.30
CA LEU A 37 -1.45 12.23 -5.59
C LEU A 37 -2.66 12.34 -6.54
N ASN A 38 -2.58 11.72 -7.71
CA ASN A 38 -3.63 11.72 -8.74
C ASN A 38 -4.99 11.14 -8.28
N ALA A 39 -5.01 10.31 -7.24
CA ALA A 39 -6.23 9.77 -6.64
C ALA A 39 -6.87 10.73 -5.58
N TRP A 40 -6.21 11.85 -5.28
CA TRP A 40 -6.69 12.83 -4.30
C TRP A 40 -7.32 14.02 -5.00
N ASN A 41 -8.52 14.40 -4.56
CA ASN A 41 -9.15 15.67 -4.94
C ASN A 41 -8.25 16.86 -4.55
N GLU A 42 -8.37 17.95 -5.31
CA GLU A 42 -7.74 19.21 -4.95
C GLU A 42 -8.29 19.73 -3.61
N GLY A 43 -7.40 19.99 -2.66
CA GLY A 43 -7.81 20.38 -1.31
C GLY A 43 -6.65 20.51 -0.33
N ARG A 44 -6.98 20.93 0.90
CA ARG A 44 -6.00 21.18 1.96
C ARG A 44 -5.11 19.97 2.22
N ALA A 45 -5.67 18.77 2.31
CA ALA A 45 -4.89 17.56 2.60
C ALA A 45 -3.79 17.29 1.56
N LYS A 46 -4.15 17.25 0.26
CA LYS A 46 -3.20 17.05 -0.86
C LYS A 46 -2.09 18.10 -0.81
N ARG A 47 -2.45 19.38 -0.63
CA ARG A 47 -1.50 20.49 -0.53
C ARG A 47 -0.54 20.33 0.66
N GLU A 48 -1.05 20.06 1.86
CA GLU A 48 -0.20 19.97 3.04
C GLU A 48 0.77 18.78 2.95
N ILE A 49 0.35 17.65 2.37
CA ILE A 49 1.22 16.49 2.15
C ILE A 49 2.36 16.85 1.19
N THR A 50 2.07 17.44 0.03
CA THR A 50 3.10 17.78 -0.97
C THR A 50 4.05 18.86 -0.46
N VAL A 51 3.53 19.88 0.23
CA VAL A 51 4.34 20.92 0.87
C VAL A 51 5.25 20.33 1.94
N PHE A 52 4.73 19.48 2.82
CA PHE A 52 5.52 18.85 3.87
C PHE A 52 6.64 17.99 3.27
N VAL A 53 6.32 17.10 2.33
CA VAL A 53 7.30 16.27 1.63
C VAL A 53 8.36 17.14 0.98
N GLY A 54 7.96 18.16 0.21
CA GLY A 54 8.89 19.08 -0.45
C GLY A 54 9.85 19.77 0.54
N ARG A 55 9.34 20.24 1.69
CA ARG A 55 10.16 20.89 2.72
C ARG A 55 11.22 19.96 3.29
N VAL A 56 10.86 18.72 3.61
CA VAL A 56 11.79 17.75 4.23
C VAL A 56 12.70 17.05 3.23
N THR A 57 12.38 17.09 1.93
CA THR A 57 13.19 16.42 0.90
C THR A 57 14.15 17.34 0.14
N THR A 58 13.94 18.66 0.17
CA THR A 58 14.75 19.64 -0.58
C THR A 58 16.05 19.97 0.16
N PRO A 59 17.24 19.60 -0.37
CA PRO A 59 18.50 19.92 0.27
C PRO A 59 18.69 21.43 0.49
N GLY A 60 19.23 21.81 1.64
CA GLY A 60 19.53 23.21 1.98
C GLY A 60 18.37 24.01 2.58
N THR A 61 17.17 23.42 2.71
CA THR A 61 16.09 24.02 3.51
C THR A 61 16.34 23.79 5.00
N GLN A 62 15.74 24.65 5.84
CA GLN A 62 15.81 24.50 7.31
C GLN A 62 15.22 23.17 7.79
N ASP A 63 14.24 22.63 7.07
CA ASP A 63 13.54 21.39 7.45
C ASP A 63 14.11 20.14 6.77
N TYR A 64 15.23 20.24 6.06
CA TYR A 64 15.78 19.12 5.30
C TYR A 64 16.09 17.92 6.20
N VAL A 65 15.56 16.76 5.83
CA VAL A 65 15.84 15.48 6.48
C VAL A 65 16.63 14.61 5.50
N ALA A 66 17.82 14.18 5.92
CA ALA A 66 18.63 13.24 5.15
C ALA A 66 17.85 11.95 4.86
N PRO A 67 18.07 11.25 3.72
CA PRO A 67 17.28 10.08 3.35
C PRO A 67 17.11 9.04 4.47
N ALA A 68 18.17 8.76 5.24
CA ALA A 68 18.13 7.81 6.36
C ALA A 68 17.19 8.23 7.52
N GLY A 69 16.87 9.51 7.66
CA GLY A 69 15.96 10.04 8.68
C GLY A 69 14.50 10.17 8.24
N ARG A 70 14.18 9.89 6.97
CA ARG A 70 12.82 10.00 6.41
C ARG A 70 11.98 8.78 6.76
N ILE A 71 11.74 8.56 8.05
CA ILE A 71 10.97 7.41 8.55
C ILE A 71 9.48 7.78 8.61
N ALA A 72 8.67 7.09 7.81
CA ALA A 72 7.21 7.11 7.91
C ALA A 72 6.73 5.75 8.44
N VAL A 73 6.00 5.75 9.55
CA VAL A 73 5.45 4.52 10.14
C VAL A 73 3.98 4.41 9.75
N PHE A 74 3.65 3.42 8.94
CA PHE A 74 2.28 3.06 8.60
C PHE A 74 1.81 1.92 9.51
N GLY A 75 0.53 1.90 9.87
CA GLY A 75 -0.02 1.02 10.93
C GLY A 75 0.31 -0.47 10.79
N ARG A 76 0.25 -1.20 11.91
CA ARG A 76 0.46 -2.66 11.92
C ARG A 76 -0.81 -3.39 11.48
N ARG A 77 -0.64 -4.52 10.80
CA ARG A 77 -1.75 -5.43 10.49
C ARG A 77 -2.29 -6.02 11.80
N PRO A 78 -3.59 -5.91 12.10
CA PRO A 78 -4.17 -6.41 13.35
C PRO A 78 -4.00 -7.93 13.50
N ILE A 79 -3.99 -8.40 14.76
CA ILE A 79 -4.03 -9.85 15.09
C ILE A 79 -5.45 -10.36 15.36
N LEU A 80 -6.38 -9.43 15.60
CA LEU A 80 -7.79 -9.66 15.89
C LEU A 80 -8.59 -8.57 15.18
N ALA A 81 -9.64 -8.94 14.45
CA ALA A 81 -10.58 -8.01 13.85
C ALA A 81 -12.00 -8.56 13.93
N PHE A 82 -12.97 -7.66 14.15
CA PHE A 82 -14.39 -7.94 14.11
C PHE A 82 -15.09 -6.97 13.16
N GLY A 83 -16.04 -7.49 12.39
CA GLY A 83 -16.96 -6.69 11.57
C GLY A 83 -18.40 -7.16 11.77
N ASN A 84 -19.33 -6.51 11.09
CA ASN A 84 -20.75 -6.91 11.09
C ASN A 84 -21.41 -6.71 9.72
N SER A 85 -20.65 -6.26 8.71
CA SER A 85 -21.18 -5.94 7.38
C SER A 85 -20.18 -6.25 6.27
N ASP A 86 -20.63 -6.18 5.02
CA ASP A 86 -19.77 -6.28 3.83
C ASP A 86 -18.70 -5.19 3.78
N GLY A 87 -18.95 -4.03 4.40
CA GLY A 87 -17.98 -2.94 4.50
C GLY A 87 -16.73 -3.31 5.31
N ASP A 88 -16.82 -4.36 6.14
CA ASP A 88 -15.73 -4.85 6.97
C ASP A 88 -14.89 -5.94 6.28
N LEU A 89 -15.34 -6.43 5.11
CA LEU A 89 -14.71 -7.55 4.42
C LEU A 89 -13.22 -7.28 4.14
N GLN A 90 -12.89 -6.10 3.64
CA GLN A 90 -11.50 -5.75 3.33
C GLN A 90 -10.65 -5.59 4.58
N MET A 91 -11.22 -5.11 5.70
CA MET A 91 -10.53 -5.05 6.99
C MET A 91 -10.23 -6.47 7.51
N LEU A 92 -11.18 -7.39 7.39
CA LEU A 92 -11.02 -8.78 7.81
C LEU A 92 -10.01 -9.50 6.90
N GLN A 93 -10.07 -9.33 5.58
CA GLN A 93 -9.09 -9.87 4.62
C GLN A 93 -7.69 -9.29 4.85
N TRP A 94 -7.60 -7.98 5.11
CA TRP A 94 -6.34 -7.35 5.52
C TRP A 94 -5.85 -7.94 6.84
N SER A 95 -6.69 -8.20 7.84
CA SER A 95 -6.20 -8.82 9.08
C SER A 95 -5.77 -10.29 8.84
N ALA A 96 -6.44 -11.01 7.95
CA ALA A 96 -6.21 -12.42 7.63
C ALA A 96 -4.85 -12.73 7.01
N GLY A 97 -4.38 -11.90 6.07
CA GLY A 97 -3.13 -12.22 5.33
C GLY A 97 -1.82 -11.92 6.10
N GLY A 98 -1.88 -11.73 7.42
CA GLY A 98 -0.67 -11.62 8.25
C GLY A 98 -0.08 -13.00 8.62
N SER A 99 1.19 -13.06 9.00
CA SER A 99 1.83 -14.29 9.45
C SER A 99 1.50 -14.64 10.91
N GLY A 100 1.29 -15.92 11.20
CA GLY A 100 0.94 -16.42 12.54
C GLY A 100 -0.56 -16.37 12.86
N PRO A 101 -0.97 -16.77 14.08
CA PRO A 101 -2.38 -16.87 14.45
C PRO A 101 -3.12 -15.54 14.33
N ARG A 102 -4.33 -15.56 13.75
CA ARG A 102 -5.21 -14.40 13.59
C ARG A 102 -6.63 -14.79 13.97
N PHE A 103 -7.33 -13.89 14.64
CA PHE A 103 -8.75 -14.05 14.96
C PHE A 103 -9.58 -13.12 14.09
N LEU A 104 -10.56 -13.67 13.39
CA LEU A 104 -11.47 -12.91 12.52
C LEU A 104 -12.89 -13.28 12.89
N GLY A 105 -13.66 -12.26 13.25
CA GLY A 105 -15.03 -12.41 13.71
C GLY A 105 -16.01 -11.58 12.89
N LEU A 106 -17.20 -12.11 12.69
CA LEU A 106 -18.38 -11.37 12.25
C LEU A 106 -19.46 -11.46 13.31
N VAL A 107 -20.17 -10.37 13.54
CA VAL A 107 -21.41 -10.37 14.32
C VAL A 107 -22.58 -10.49 13.35
N HIS A 108 -23.35 -11.57 13.45
CA HIS A 108 -24.59 -11.75 12.70
C HIS A 108 -25.77 -11.37 13.57
N HIS A 109 -26.47 -10.32 13.17
CA HIS A 109 -27.67 -9.83 13.82
C HIS A 109 -28.85 -10.77 13.53
N THR A 110 -29.00 -11.80 14.35
CA THR A 110 -30.02 -12.86 14.23
C THR A 110 -31.18 -12.71 15.21
N ASP A 111 -31.15 -11.71 16.09
CA ASP A 111 -32.06 -11.61 17.23
C ASP A 111 -33.08 -10.48 17.07
N ALA A 112 -34.26 -10.83 16.56
CA ALA A 112 -35.36 -9.87 16.41
C ALA A 112 -36.12 -9.56 17.71
N GLU A 113 -35.89 -10.32 18.79
CA GLU A 113 -36.61 -10.13 20.05
C GLU A 113 -35.90 -9.12 20.97
N ARG A 114 -34.56 -9.23 21.05
CA ARG A 114 -33.72 -8.41 21.92
C ARG A 114 -33.01 -7.28 21.18
N GLU A 115 -32.91 -7.37 19.86
CA GLU A 115 -32.33 -6.34 18.97
C GLU A 115 -33.07 -6.37 17.62
N PHE A 116 -32.36 -6.26 16.50
CA PHE A 116 -32.87 -6.41 15.15
C PHE A 116 -32.29 -7.69 14.53
N ALA A 117 -33.07 -8.33 13.66
CA ALA A 117 -32.57 -9.38 12.78
C ALA A 117 -32.43 -8.84 11.35
N TYR A 118 -31.22 -8.82 10.81
CA TYR A 118 -30.94 -8.34 9.46
C TYR A 118 -29.61 -8.87 8.92
N ASP A 119 -29.54 -9.05 7.60
CA ASP A 119 -28.32 -9.48 6.89
C ASP A 119 -28.30 -9.04 5.41
N ARG A 120 -28.54 -9.94 4.46
CA ARG A 120 -28.29 -9.80 3.01
C ARG A 120 -29.18 -8.75 2.35
N GLN A 121 -30.41 -8.62 2.84
CA GLN A 121 -31.40 -7.70 2.26
C GLN A 121 -31.43 -6.33 2.93
N SER A 122 -30.58 -6.11 3.94
CA SER A 122 -30.61 -4.87 4.71
C SER A 122 -30.07 -3.69 3.89
N PRO A 123 -30.73 -2.52 3.89
CA PRO A 123 -30.17 -1.30 3.30
C PRO A 123 -29.06 -0.69 4.17
N PHE A 124 -28.95 -1.08 5.44
CA PHE A 124 -27.93 -0.61 6.38
C PHE A 124 -27.22 -1.78 7.02
N GLY A 125 -25.89 -1.76 7.04
CA GLY A 125 -25.11 -2.87 7.61
C GLY A 125 -25.36 -4.20 6.90
N ARG A 126 -25.57 -4.20 5.58
CA ARG A 126 -25.75 -5.43 4.79
C ARG A 126 -24.61 -6.40 5.07
N LEU A 127 -24.96 -7.64 5.36
CA LEU A 127 -24.04 -8.74 5.63
C LEU A 127 -24.37 -9.89 4.67
N ASP A 128 -23.65 -9.96 3.56
CA ASP A 128 -23.89 -10.87 2.44
C ASP A 128 -22.57 -11.53 2.00
N ASP A 129 -21.76 -10.83 1.22
CA ASP A 129 -20.46 -11.30 0.73
C ASP A 129 -19.50 -11.65 1.88
N ALA A 130 -19.53 -10.87 2.97
CA ALA A 130 -18.67 -11.15 4.12
C ALA A 130 -19.09 -12.42 4.88
N LEU A 131 -20.39 -12.75 4.88
CA LEU A 131 -20.88 -13.98 5.50
C LEU A 131 -20.45 -15.21 4.69
N ASP A 132 -20.56 -15.14 3.36
CA ASP A 132 -20.08 -16.20 2.46
C ASP A 132 -18.55 -16.39 2.57
N GLU A 133 -17.80 -15.29 2.68
CA GLU A 133 -16.35 -15.35 2.87
C GLU A 133 -15.98 -15.99 4.22
N ALA A 134 -16.73 -15.67 5.28
CA ALA A 134 -16.49 -16.24 6.61
C ALA A 134 -16.69 -17.75 6.62
N ASP A 135 -17.77 -18.25 6.02
CA ASP A 135 -17.99 -19.69 5.84
C ASP A 135 -16.86 -20.35 5.04
N ARG A 136 -16.47 -19.71 3.93
CA ARG A 136 -15.41 -20.21 3.05
C ARG A 136 -14.03 -20.26 3.71
N ARG A 137 -13.73 -19.32 4.61
CA ARG A 137 -12.41 -19.20 5.27
C ARG A 137 -12.38 -19.71 6.69
N GLY A 138 -13.52 -20.14 7.24
CA GLY A 138 -13.64 -20.55 8.64
C GLY A 138 -13.42 -19.38 9.61
N TRP A 139 -13.88 -18.18 9.26
CA TRP A 139 -13.92 -17.08 10.23
C TRP A 139 -15.06 -17.33 11.21
N VAL A 140 -14.93 -16.79 12.41
CA VAL A 140 -15.94 -16.98 13.46
C VAL A 140 -17.14 -16.09 13.16
N VAL A 141 -18.33 -16.67 13.05
CA VAL A 141 -19.59 -15.92 12.98
C VAL A 141 -20.29 -16.06 14.33
N VAL A 142 -20.53 -14.94 14.98
CA VAL A 142 -21.28 -14.84 16.23
C VAL A 142 -22.75 -14.72 15.89
N ASP A 143 -23.56 -15.68 16.33
CA ASP A 143 -25.02 -15.64 16.22
C ASP A 143 -25.56 -14.93 17.46
N MET A 144 -26.00 -13.67 17.31
CA MET A 144 -26.38 -12.84 18.45
C MET A 144 -27.52 -13.45 19.30
N ALA A 145 -28.49 -14.10 18.66
CA ALA A 145 -29.60 -14.76 19.34
C ALA A 145 -29.13 -15.93 20.21
N ARG A 146 -28.19 -16.73 19.70
CA ARG A 146 -27.73 -17.97 20.36
C ARG A 146 -26.57 -17.75 21.31
N ASP A 147 -25.62 -16.91 20.95
CA ASP A 147 -24.32 -16.81 21.62
C ASP A 147 -24.30 -15.76 22.72
N TRP A 148 -25.14 -14.73 22.63
CA TRP A 148 -25.16 -13.66 23.62
C TRP A 148 -26.24 -13.87 24.67
N LYS A 149 -25.81 -13.96 25.93
CA LYS A 149 -26.71 -14.00 27.09
C LYS A 149 -27.44 -12.68 27.31
N THR A 150 -26.79 -11.56 26.98
CA THR A 150 -27.29 -10.20 27.23
C THR A 150 -26.83 -9.30 26.09
N VAL A 151 -27.75 -8.54 25.49
CA VAL A 151 -27.46 -7.61 24.39
C VAL A 151 -27.10 -6.22 24.92
N PHE A 152 -27.92 -5.69 25.85
CA PHE A 152 -27.71 -4.37 26.43
C PHE A 152 -27.34 -4.45 27.92
N PRO A 153 -26.48 -3.56 28.43
CA PRO A 153 -26.22 -3.49 29.87
C PRO A 153 -27.51 -3.12 30.62
N ALA A 154 -27.57 -3.47 31.92
CA ALA A 154 -28.66 -3.02 32.77
C ALA A 154 -28.77 -1.48 32.73
N ALA A 155 -30.00 -0.97 32.71
CA ALA A 155 -30.24 0.47 32.70
C ALA A 155 -29.48 1.14 33.86
N ARG A 156 -28.77 2.22 33.55
CA ARG A 156 -28.10 3.00 34.59
C ARG A 156 -29.17 3.62 35.49
N PRO A 157 -29.08 3.51 36.82
CA PRO A 157 -30.03 4.18 37.69
C PRO A 157 -29.99 5.68 37.43
N GLU A 158 -31.15 6.32 37.30
CA GLU A 158 -31.26 7.76 37.04
C GLU A 158 -30.53 8.55 38.15
N GLY A 159 -29.63 9.47 37.78
CA GLY A 159 -29.01 10.42 38.71
C GLY A 159 -27.50 10.29 38.99
N ARG A 160 -26.69 9.70 38.09
CA ARG A 160 -25.22 9.75 38.15
C ARG A 160 -24.58 10.28 36.88
#